data_AF-A0A821LS19-F1
#
_entry.id   AF-A0A821LS19-F1
#
_cell.length_a   1.000
_cell.length_b   1.000
_cell.length_c   1.000
_cell.angle_alpha   90.00
_cell.angle_beta   90.00
_cell.angle_gamma   90.00
#
_symmetry.space_group_name_H-M   'P 1'
#
loop_
_entity.id
_entity.type
_entity.pdbx_description
1 polymer ?
#
loop_
_entity_poly.entity_id
_entity_poly.type
_entity_poly.pdbx_seq_one_letter_code
_entity_poly.pdbx_strand_id
1 'polypeptide(L)'
;MIQCGANVNAVCRYFKERPLHFIAKCLDIDIARPIIELLLVQGAHTDCVDDQGRLPHDLASEPSVKELLRTARRLSLKCRCAQVIISTKMNYRNRLSSNLVAFVRLHCNRETDQIN
;
A
#
# COMPACT_ATOMS: atom_id res chain seq x y z
N MET A 1 2.03 -19.73 -1.64
CA MET A 1 1.06 -18.69 -1.23
C MET A 1 0.94 -17.56 -2.25
N ILE A 2 1.98 -16.75 -2.51
CA ILE A 2 1.86 -15.68 -3.54
C ILE A 2 1.74 -16.26 -4.95
N GLN A 3 2.49 -17.32 -5.27
CA GLN A 3 2.32 -18.10 -6.51
C GLN A 3 0.95 -18.81 -6.62
N CYS A 4 0.18 -18.87 -5.52
CA CYS A 4 -1.16 -19.44 -5.48
C CYS A 4 -2.26 -18.36 -5.59
N GLY A 5 -1.90 -17.11 -5.94
CA GLY A 5 -2.85 -16.00 -6.11
C GLY A 5 -3.13 -15.19 -4.85
N ALA A 6 -2.28 -15.27 -3.81
CA ALA A 6 -2.46 -14.43 -2.62
C ALA A 6 -2.36 -12.94 -2.97
N ASN A 7 -3.30 -12.14 -2.48
CA ASN A 7 -3.32 -10.70 -2.71
C ASN A 7 -2.19 -10.01 -1.93
N VAL A 8 -1.14 -9.58 -2.64
CA VAL A 8 0.02 -8.86 -2.07
C VAL A 8 -0.33 -7.48 -1.51
N ASN A 9 -1.53 -6.99 -1.83
CA ASN A 9 -2.11 -5.74 -1.36
C ASN A 9 -3.31 -5.98 -0.43
N ALA A 10 -3.42 -7.17 0.17
CA ALA A 10 -4.43 -7.44 1.19
C ALA A 10 -4.36 -6.40 2.31
N VAL A 11 -5.53 -5.95 2.78
CA VAL A 11 -5.64 -4.93 3.83
C VAL A 11 -6.15 -5.61 5.09
N CYS A 12 -5.41 -5.46 6.19
CA CYS A 12 -5.85 -5.85 7.51
C CYS A 12 -7.02 -4.98 7.94
N ARG A 13 -8.08 -5.59 8.49
CA ARG A 13 -9.32 -4.90 8.85
C ARG A 13 -9.12 -3.80 9.89
N TYR A 14 -8.24 -4.05 10.87
CA TYR A 14 -8.11 -3.19 12.06
C TYR A 14 -7.24 -1.97 11.81
N PHE A 15 -6.01 -2.18 11.32
CA PHE A 15 -5.02 -1.10 11.18
C PHE A 15 -4.88 -0.59 9.75
N LYS A 16 -5.67 -1.12 8.80
CA LYS A 16 -5.49 -0.89 7.36
C LYS A 16 -4.07 -1.22 6.85
N GLU A 17 -3.32 -2.01 7.63
CA GLU A 17 -1.98 -2.46 7.27
C GLU A 17 -2.01 -3.47 6.12
N ARG A 18 -0.92 -3.55 5.37
CA ARG A 18 -0.74 -4.39 4.19
C ARG A 18 0.50 -5.25 4.39
N PRO A 19 0.74 -6.31 3.59
CA PRO A 19 1.94 -7.13 3.71
C PRO A 19 3.24 -6.31 3.82
N LEU A 20 3.38 -5.20 3.06
CA LEU A 20 4.53 -4.30 3.18
C LEU A 20 4.63 -3.58 4.54
N HIS A 21 3.50 -3.22 5.17
CA HIS A 21 3.50 -2.64 6.53
C HIS A 21 3.97 -3.65 7.58
N PHE A 22 3.56 -4.91 7.46
CA PHE A 22 3.95 -5.97 8.40
C PHE A 22 5.44 -6.26 8.32
N ILE A 23 5.98 -6.47 7.11
CA ILE A 23 7.39 -6.79 6.96
C ILE A 23 8.31 -5.61 7.28
N ALA A 24 7.82 -4.36 7.14
CA ALA A 24 8.58 -3.18 7.53
C ALA A 24 8.95 -3.15 9.02
N LYS A 25 8.14 -3.80 9.88
CA LYS A 25 8.40 -3.89 11.32
C LYS A 25 9.47 -4.94 11.68
N CYS A 26 9.97 -5.70 10.71
CA CYS A 26 11.03 -6.68 10.93
C CYS A 26 12.34 -5.98 11.30
N LEU A 27 13.02 -6.49 12.32
CA LEU A 27 14.31 -5.96 12.78
C LEU A 27 15.51 -6.60 12.09
N ASP A 28 15.28 -7.65 11.29
CA ASP A 28 16.31 -8.41 10.61
C ASP A 28 16.22 -8.16 9.10
N ILE A 29 17.23 -7.47 8.56
CA ILE A 29 17.29 -7.11 7.14
C ILE A 29 17.44 -8.33 6.24
N ASP A 30 18.10 -9.39 6.71
CA ASP A 30 18.33 -10.59 5.91
C ASP A 30 17.03 -11.39 5.72
N ILE A 31 16.12 -11.29 6.69
CA ILE A 31 14.75 -11.80 6.57
C ILE A 31 13.88 -10.83 5.76
N ALA A 32 13.95 -9.53 6.05
CA ALA A 32 13.05 -8.54 5.48
C ALA A 32 13.27 -8.32 3.98
N ARG A 33 14.52 -8.22 3.54
CA ARG A 33 14.89 -7.92 2.15
C ARG A 33 14.25 -8.86 1.12
N PRO A 34 14.44 -10.18 1.18
CA PRO A 34 13.88 -11.08 0.17
C PRO A 34 12.34 -11.04 0.14
N ILE A 35 11.70 -10.83 1.28
CA ILE A 35 10.24 -10.72 1.37
C ILE A 35 9.74 -9.41 0.77
N ILE A 36 10.40 -8.28 1.08
CA ILE A 36 10.10 -6.97 0.50
C ILE A 36 10.27 -7.02 -1.03
N GLU A 37 11.40 -7.51 -1.51
CA GLU A 37 11.68 -7.62 -2.95
C GLU A 37 10.64 -8.50 -3.65
N LEU A 38 10.28 -9.65 -3.07
CA LEU A 38 9.23 -10.51 -3.61
C LEU A 38 7.88 -9.79 -3.69
N LEU A 39 7.45 -9.10 -2.63
CA LEU A 39 6.20 -8.35 -2.62
C LEU A 39 6.18 -7.26 -3.71
N LEU A 40 7.30 -6.55 -3.88
CA LEU A 40 7.43 -5.49 -4.89
C LEU A 40 7.36 -6.04 -6.31
N VAL A 41 8.07 -7.14 -6.60
CA VAL A 41 8.01 -7.84 -7.90
C VAL A 41 6.59 -8.27 -8.22
N GLN A 42 5.82 -8.65 -7.21
CA GLN A 42 4.43 -9.10 -7.34
C GLN A 42 3.41 -7.94 -7.35
N GLY A 43 3.88 -6.68 -7.34
CA GLY A 43 3.02 -5.50 -7.49
C GLY A 43 2.46 -4.95 -6.18
N ALA A 44 3.16 -5.15 -5.06
CA ALA A 44 2.78 -4.51 -3.81
C ALA A 44 2.94 -2.98 -3.89
N HIS A 45 1.92 -2.26 -3.44
CA HIS A 45 1.90 -0.81 -3.41
C HIS A 45 2.71 -0.26 -2.23
N THR A 46 3.77 0.48 -2.53
CA THR A 46 4.61 1.14 -1.53
C THR A 46 4.02 2.44 -0.99
N ASP A 47 2.91 2.91 -1.56
CA ASP A 47 2.33 4.23 -1.35
C ASP A 47 0.95 4.21 -0.72
N CYS A 48 0.49 3.03 -0.31
CA CYS A 48 -0.65 2.90 0.56
C CYS A 48 -0.24 3.22 1.99
N VAL A 49 -1.09 3.94 2.69
CA VAL A 49 -0.90 4.24 4.11
C VAL A 49 -1.79 3.38 5.00
N ASP A 50 -1.40 3.21 6.25
CA ASP A 50 -2.22 2.61 7.31
C ASP A 50 -3.34 3.56 7.80
N ASP A 51 -4.07 3.14 8.82
CA ASP A 51 -5.15 3.91 9.44
C ASP A 51 -4.66 5.23 10.10
N GLN A 52 -3.39 5.27 10.51
CA GLN A 52 -2.72 6.47 11.03
C GLN A 52 -2.09 7.34 9.93
N GLY A 53 -2.25 6.98 8.66
CA GLY A 53 -1.68 7.74 7.54
C GLY A 53 -0.17 7.53 7.34
N ARG A 54 0.41 6.46 7.90
CA ARG A 54 1.84 6.12 7.79
C ARG A 54 2.08 5.18 6.61
N LEU A 55 3.17 5.40 5.88
CA LEU A 55 3.65 4.50 4.82
C LEU A 55 4.38 3.29 5.43
N PRO A 56 4.61 2.20 4.65
CA PRO A 56 5.38 1.06 5.14
C PRO A 56 6.73 1.45 5.76
N HIS A 57 7.50 2.32 5.09
CA HIS A 57 8.81 2.76 5.62
C HIS A 57 8.73 3.60 6.90
N ASP A 58 7.56 4.15 7.23
CA ASP A 58 7.37 4.90 8.49
C ASP A 58 7.23 3.97 9.69
N LEU A 59 6.88 2.69 9.47
CA LEU A 59 6.78 1.66 10.51
C LEU A 59 8.11 0.94 10.77
N ALA A 60 9.14 1.19 9.96
CA ALA A 60 10.43 0.53 10.08
C ALA A 60 11.28 1.14 11.20
N SER A 61 11.58 0.31 12.21
CA SER A 61 12.52 0.64 13.28
C SER A 61 13.98 0.37 12.89
N GLU A 62 14.22 -0.61 12.02
CA GLU A 62 15.56 -0.91 11.51
C GLU A 62 15.91 0.03 10.34
N PRO A 63 17.04 0.79 10.41
CA PRO A 63 17.39 1.77 9.39
C PRO A 63 17.55 1.22 7.97
N SER A 64 18.09 0.01 7.81
CA SER A 64 18.33 -0.62 6.50
C SER A 64 17.02 -1.05 5.82
N VAL A 65 16.05 -1.56 6.57
CA VAL A 65 14.68 -1.88 6.13
C VAL A 65 13.97 -0.59 5.73
N LYS A 66 14.10 0.46 6.56
CA LYS A 66 13.55 1.78 6.25
C LYS A 66 14.11 2.32 4.93
N GLU A 67 15.42 2.27 4.74
CA GLU A 67 16.08 2.77 3.53
C GLU A 67 15.73 1.93 2.30
N LEU A 68 15.68 0.60 2.44
CA LEU A 68 15.24 -0.31 1.38
C LEU A 68 13.82 0.06 0.90
N LEU A 69 12.88 0.27 1.82
CA LEU A 69 11.50 0.64 1.47
C LEU A 69 11.41 2.05 0.87
N ARG A 70 12.22 3.01 1.32
CA ARG A 70 12.26 4.37 0.76
C ARG A 70 12.78 4.37 -0.68
N THR A 71 13.87 3.66 -0.94
CA THR A 71 14.49 3.57 -2.27
C THR A 71 13.68 2.72 -3.24
N ALA A 72 13.00 1.68 -2.74
CA ALA A 72 12.11 0.84 -3.53
C ALA A 72 10.79 1.51 -3.95
N ARG A 73 10.54 2.77 -3.55
CA ARG A 73 9.28 3.50 -3.81
C ARG A 73 9.11 3.84 -5.30
N ARG A 74 8.69 2.86 -6.09
CA ARG A 74 8.34 3.01 -7.51
C ARG A 74 6.83 3.17 -7.65
N LEU A 75 6.42 4.37 -8.05
CA LEU A 75 5.02 4.69 -8.30
C LEU A 75 4.69 4.56 -9.78
N SER A 76 3.70 3.73 -10.10
CA SER A 76 3.13 3.75 -11.45
C SER A 76 2.33 5.04 -11.66
N LEU A 77 2.14 5.43 -12.93
CA LEU A 77 1.25 6.53 -13.29
C LEU A 77 -0.17 6.31 -12.72
N LYS A 78 -0.66 5.07 -12.73
CA LYS A 78 -1.97 4.72 -12.16
C LYS A 78 -2.04 5.03 -10.67
N CYS A 79 -1.00 4.70 -9.89
CA CYS A 79 -0.92 5.02 -8.47
C CYS A 79 -0.96 6.54 -8.27
N ARG A 80 -0.19 7.30 -9.05
CA ARG A 80 -0.20 8.77 -8.97
C ARG A 80 -1.56 9.37 -9.27
N CYS A 81 -2.23 8.91 -10.32
CA CYS A 81 -3.59 9.35 -10.64
C CYS A 81 -4.57 9.02 -9.50
N ALA A 82 -4.49 7.82 -8.93
CA ALA A 82 -5.32 7.44 -7.80
C ALA A 82 -5.09 8.34 -6.58
N GLN A 83 -3.83 8.63 -6.24
CA GLN A 83 -3.50 9.58 -5.16
C GLN A 83 -4.11 10.97 -5.40
N VAL A 84 -4.04 11.48 -6.63
CA VAL A 84 -4.64 12.77 -7.00
C VAL A 84 -6.15 12.76 -6.87
N ILE A 85 -6.82 11.69 -7.32
CA ILE A 85 -8.28 11.53 -7.17
C ILE A 85 -8.68 11.57 -5.69
N ILE A 86 -7.94 10.89 -4.82
CA ILE A 86 -8.19 10.86 -3.37
C ILE A 86 -7.91 12.23 -2.74
N SER A 87 -6.79 12.88 -3.06
CA SER A 87 -6.40 14.16 -2.46
C SER A 87 -7.33 15.32 -2.85
N THR A 88 -7.85 15.29 -4.08
CA THR A 88 -8.78 16.30 -4.62
C THR A 88 -10.24 16.05 -4.23
N LYS A 89 -10.55 14.93 -3.55
CA LYS A 89 -11.92 14.54 -3.14
C LYS A 89 -12.92 14.49 -4.31
N MET A 90 -12.45 14.15 -5.52
CA MET A 90 -13.33 14.04 -6.69
C MET A 90 -14.33 12.89 -6.50
N ASN A 91 -15.57 13.07 -6.94
CA ASN A 91 -16.53 11.98 -7.01
C ASN A 91 -16.20 11.08 -8.22
N TYR A 92 -15.54 9.95 -7.96
CA TYR A 92 -15.07 9.01 -8.99
C TYR A 92 -15.89 7.72 -9.11
N ARG A 93 -16.74 7.39 -8.11
CA ARG A 93 -17.39 6.08 -8.00
C ARG A 93 -18.30 5.76 -9.18
N ASN A 94 -19.08 6.75 -9.63
CA ASN A 94 -20.03 6.58 -10.73
C ASN A 94 -19.41 6.92 -12.10
N ARG A 95 -18.12 7.28 -12.14
CA ARG A 95 -17.42 7.70 -13.36
C ARG A 95 -16.37 6.70 -13.82
N LEU A 96 -16.04 5.72 -12.98
CA LEU A 96 -15.04 4.69 -13.24
C LEU A 96 -15.67 3.30 -13.20
N SER A 97 -15.05 2.34 -13.90
CA SER A 97 -15.43 0.93 -13.79
C SER A 97 -15.16 0.38 -12.38
N SER A 98 -15.87 -0.68 -11.99
CA SER A 98 -15.72 -1.33 -10.67
C SER A 98 -14.28 -1.66 -10.31
N ASN A 99 -13.50 -2.15 -11.28
CA ASN A 99 -12.08 -2.46 -11.10
C ASN A 99 -11.24 -1.22 -10.82
N LEU A 100 -11.50 -0.11 -11.51
CA LEU A 100 -10.80 1.15 -11.30
C LEU A 100 -11.21 1.81 -9.98
N VAL A 101 -12.48 1.69 -9.58
CA VAL A 101 -12.94 2.11 -8.25
C VAL A 101 -12.21 1.33 -7.16
N ALA A 102 -12.12 0.00 -7.29
CA ALA A 102 -11.38 -0.84 -6.36
C ALA A 102 -9.89 -0.45 -6.28
N PHE A 103 -9.26 -0.20 -7.43
CA PHE A 103 -7.87 0.27 -7.51
C PHE A 103 -7.67 1.61 -6.79
N VAL A 104 -8.51 2.61 -7.07
CA VAL A 104 -8.42 3.93 -6.41
C VAL A 104 -8.62 3.81 -4.90
N ARG A 105 -9.53 2.96 -4.44
CA ARG A 105 -9.78 2.70 -3.02
C ARG A 105 -8.57 2.11 -2.29
N LEU A 106 -7.63 1.46 -2.98
CA LEU A 106 -6.39 0.99 -2.34
C LEU A 106 -5.56 2.14 -1.76
N HIS A 107 -5.70 3.35 -2.32
CA HIS A 107 -4.96 4.53 -1.87
C HIS A 107 -5.75 5.39 -0.88
N CYS A 108 -6.91 4.93 -0.40
CA CYS A 108 -7.74 5.65 0.56
C CYS A 108 -7.42 5.19 1.99
N ASN A 109 -7.22 6.15 2.90
CA ASN A 109 -6.92 5.90 4.32
C ASN A 109 -8.13 6.10 5.25
N ARG A 110 -9.21 6.66 4.73
CA ARG A 110 -10.41 6.99 5.50
C ARG A 110 -11.61 6.21 4.99
N GLU A 111 -12.41 5.73 5.93
CA GLU A 111 -13.78 5.29 5.71
C GLU A 111 -14.72 6.49 5.50
N THR A 112 -14.32 7.47 4.69
CA THR A 112 -15.24 8.52 4.20
C THR A 112 -16.26 7.96 3.20
N ASP A 113 -16.51 6.64 3.23
CA ASP A 113 -17.49 5.98 2.41
C ASP A 113 -18.91 6.03 3.00
N GLN A 114 -19.09 6.60 4.19
CA GLN A 114 -20.38 6.90 4.80
C GLN A 114 -20.63 8.41 4.95
N ILE A 115 -20.76 9.17 3.86
CA ILE A 115 -21.63 10.36 3.89
C ILE A 115 -22.34 10.42 2.54
N ASN A 116 -23.67 10.31 2.62
CA ASN A 116 -24.63 10.58 1.55
C ASN A 116 -24.48 12.01 1.01
#